data_AF-A0A5S4ZR31-F1
#
_entry.id   AF-A0A5S4ZR31-F1
#
_cell.length_a   1.000
_cell.length_b   1.000
_cell.length_c   1.000
_cell.angle_alpha   90.00
_cell.angle_beta   90.00
_cell.angle_gamma   90.00
#
_symmetry.space_group_name_H-M   'P 1'
#
loop_
_entity.id
_entity.type
_entity.pdbx_description
1 polymer ?
#
loop_
_entity_poly.entity_id
_entity_poly.type
_entity_poly.pdbx_seq_one_letter_code
_entity_poly.pdbx_strand_id
1 'polypeptide(L)'
;MAKVILDKERNFTLSQETMTRINEKYGSIEAAVEELRQLNLHAFITIVWALLAEDDPDLNFEDTARLLYANPENMKQVDAAITMAFTEKIVP
;
A
#
# COMPACT_ATOMS: atom_id res chain seq x y z
N MET A 1 15.66 -10.55 -1.77
CA MET A 1 14.24 -10.88 -2.01
C MET A 1 13.54 -10.82 -0.67
N ALA A 2 12.66 -9.84 -0.44
CA ALA A 2 11.87 -9.75 0.79
C ALA A 2 10.44 -10.21 0.50
N LYS A 3 9.85 -10.96 1.43
CA LYS A 3 8.53 -11.56 1.28
C LYS A 3 7.57 -10.84 2.24
N VAL A 4 6.67 -10.03 1.71
CA VAL A 4 5.67 -9.31 2.51
C VAL A 4 4.39 -10.13 2.53
N ILE A 5 3.97 -10.58 3.71
CA ILE A 5 2.79 -11.42 3.90
C ILE A 5 1.60 -10.54 4.26
N LEU A 6 0.79 -10.22 3.25
CA LEU A 6 -0.44 -9.44 3.43
C LEU A 6 -1.60 -10.33 3.91
N ASP A 7 -1.72 -11.59 3.47
CA ASP A 7 -2.66 -12.59 4.00
C ASP A 7 -2.27 -14.04 3.62
N LYS A 8 -2.86 -15.07 4.26
CA LYS A 8 -2.49 -16.51 4.13
C LYS A 8 -2.46 -17.06 2.69
N GLU A 9 -3.12 -16.41 1.73
CA GLU A 9 -3.26 -16.91 0.35
C GLU A 9 -2.72 -15.96 -0.74
N ARG A 10 -2.23 -14.75 -0.41
CA ARG A 10 -1.72 -13.79 -1.40
C ARG A 10 -0.30 -13.34 -1.06
N ASN A 11 0.67 -14.06 -1.62
CA ASN A 11 2.08 -13.66 -1.60
C ASN A 11 2.35 -12.70 -2.76
N PHE A 12 2.27 -11.39 -2.52
CA PHE A 12 2.77 -10.43 -3.50
C PHE A 12 4.30 -10.44 -3.44
N THR A 13 4.93 -10.86 -4.54
CA THR A 13 6.38 -10.76 -4.67
C THR A 13 6.67 -9.34 -5.13
N LEU A 14 7.17 -8.51 -4.22
CA LEU A 14 7.56 -7.14 -4.58
C LEU A 14 8.89 -7.18 -5.32
N SER A 15 8.96 -6.51 -6.47
CA SER A 15 10.23 -6.29 -7.18
C SER A 15 11.17 -5.39 -6.35
N GLN A 16 12.48 -5.42 -6.64
CA GLN A 16 13.43 -4.53 -5.96
C GLN A 16 13.13 -3.05 -6.18
N GLU A 17 12.59 -2.70 -7.33
CA GLU A 17 12.21 -1.32 -7.63
C GLU A 17 11.02 -0.87 -6.78
N THR A 18 9.98 -1.70 -6.70
CA THR A 18 8.80 -1.42 -5.85
C THR A 18 9.20 -1.28 -4.37
N MET A 19 10.10 -2.14 -3.89
CA MET A 19 10.66 -2.02 -2.55
C MET A 19 11.45 -0.72 -2.35
N THR A 20 12.27 -0.34 -3.34
CA THR A 20 13.04 0.91 -3.30
C THR A 20 12.12 2.13 -3.23
N ARG A 21 11.09 2.20 -4.08
CA ARG A 21 10.10 3.30 -4.10
C ARG A 21 9.39 3.46 -2.75
N ILE A 22 9.02 2.36 -2.10
CA ILE A 22 8.41 2.37 -0.76
C ILE A 22 9.42 2.85 0.29
N ASN A 23 10.64 2.32 0.25
CA ASN A 23 11.70 2.66 1.20
C ASN A 23 12.14 4.13 1.09
N GLU A 24 12.11 4.73 -0.09
CA GLU A 24 12.41 6.17 -0.27
C GLU A 24 11.41 7.08 0.46
N LYS A 25 10.15 6.64 0.59
CA LYS A 25 9.08 7.40 1.25
C LYS A 25 8.99 7.13 2.75
N TYR A 26 9.17 5.88 3.16
CA TYR A 26 8.92 5.42 4.54
C TYR A 26 10.14 4.83 5.25
N GLY A 27 11.31 4.78 4.60
CA GLY A 27 12.54 4.20 5.14
C GLY A 27 12.61 2.68 5.04
N SER A 28 11.49 1.98 5.28
CA SER A 28 11.36 0.54 5.03
C SER A 28 9.93 0.15 4.65
N ILE A 29 9.76 -1.05 4.09
CA ILE A 29 8.45 -1.62 3.79
C ILE A 29 7.68 -1.88 5.09
N GLU A 30 8.36 -2.35 6.13
CA GLU A 30 7.77 -2.59 7.44
C GLU A 30 7.20 -1.29 8.03
N ALA A 31 7.92 -0.17 7.91
CA ALA A 31 7.43 1.13 8.34
C ALA A 31 6.18 1.56 7.56
N ALA A 32 6.17 1.37 6.23
CA ALA A 32 4.99 1.65 5.42
C ALA A 32 3.78 0.76 5.80
N VAL A 33 4.01 -0.50 6.16
CA VAL A 33 2.97 -1.43 6.61
C VAL A 33 2.45 -1.06 8.01
N GLU A 34 3.31 -0.61 8.92
CA GLU A 34 2.89 -0.14 10.24
C GLU A 34 2.04 1.13 10.14
N GLU A 35 2.41 2.06 9.26
CA GLU A 35 1.60 3.25 8.97
C GLU A 35 0.25 2.88 8.34
N LEU A 36 0.23 1.89 7.45
CA LEU A 36 -1.01 1.31 6.90
C LEU A 36 -1.92 0.73 8.00
N ARG A 37 -1.37 0.05 9.01
CA ARG A 37 -2.15 -0.48 10.15
C ARG A 37 -2.84 0.63 10.95
N GLN A 38 -2.25 1.82 10.96
CA GLN A 38 -2.80 3.01 11.60
C GLN A 38 -3.81 3.74 10.70
N LEU A 39 -4.24 3.13 9.58
CA LEU A 39 -5.13 3.74 8.58
C LEU A 39 -4.52 5.00 7.96
N ASN A 40 -3.20 5.07 7.84
CA ASN A 40 -2.54 6.17 7.16
C ASN A 40 -2.76 6.07 5.64
N LEU A 41 -3.67 6.89 5.11
CA LEU A 41 -3.96 6.93 3.67
C LEU A 41 -2.71 7.23 2.82
N HIS A 42 -1.77 8.03 3.30
CA HIS A 42 -0.56 8.32 2.55
C HIS A 42 0.29 7.05 2.36
N ALA A 43 0.30 6.15 3.34
CA ALA A 43 1.01 4.88 3.25
C ALA A 43 0.32 3.94 2.25
N PHE A 44 -1.03 3.92 2.26
CA PHE A 44 -1.81 3.20 1.26
C PHE A 44 -1.53 3.68 -0.15
N ILE A 45 -1.62 4.99 -0.40
CA ILE A 45 -1.37 5.59 -1.71
C ILE A 45 0.07 5.29 -2.15
N THR A 46 1.03 5.34 -1.24
CA THR A 46 2.45 5.05 -1.55
C THR A 46 2.64 3.61 -2.00
N ILE A 47 2.00 2.64 -1.34
CA ILE A 47 2.11 1.23 -1.70
C ILE A 47 1.38 0.95 -3.03
N VAL A 48 0.19 1.51 -3.22
CA VAL A 48 -0.55 1.39 -4.49
C VAL A 48 0.23 2.00 -5.64
N TRP A 49 0.73 3.22 -5.47
CA TRP A 49 1.58 3.88 -6.47
C TRP A 49 2.82 3.06 -6.78
N ALA A 50 3.55 2.58 -5.77
CA ALA A 50 4.78 1.82 -5.98
C ALA A 50 4.53 0.52 -6.76
N LEU A 51 3.39 -0.14 -6.54
CA LEU A 51 2.96 -1.33 -7.28
C LEU A 51 2.59 -0.99 -8.72
N LEU A 52 1.79 0.05 -8.94
CA LEU A 52 1.37 0.45 -10.29
C LEU A 52 2.54 0.99 -11.12
N ALA A 53 3.50 1.66 -10.48
CA ALA A 53 4.71 2.17 -11.10
C ALA A 53 5.68 1.06 -11.55
N GLU A 54 5.43 -0.19 -11.19
CA GLU A 54 6.15 -1.35 -11.76
C GLU A 54 5.73 -1.60 -13.22
N ASP A 55 4.45 -1.43 -13.52
CA ASP A 55 3.90 -1.59 -14.87
C ASP A 55 3.96 -0.28 -15.69
N ASP A 56 3.87 0.87 -15.02
CA ASP A 56 3.93 2.21 -15.62
C ASP A 56 4.91 3.13 -14.87
N PRO A 57 6.21 3.13 -15.23
CA PRO A 57 7.25 3.89 -14.53
C PRO A 57 7.06 5.41 -14.58
N ASP A 58 6.29 5.92 -15.54
CA ASP A 58 5.99 7.35 -15.69
C ASP A 58 4.83 7.78 -14.77
N LEU A 59 4.14 6.81 -14.15
CA LEU A 59 3.10 7.09 -13.17
C LEU A 59 3.70 7.78 -11.96
N ASN A 60 3.25 9.01 -11.73
CA ASN A 60 3.68 9.78 -10.58
C ASN A 60 2.77 9.55 -9.35
N PHE A 61 3.34 9.79 -8.18
CA PHE A 61 2.64 9.64 -6.92
C PHE A 61 1.45 10.61 -6.80
N GLU A 62 1.61 11.84 -7.26
CA GLU A 62 0.60 12.90 -7.13
C GLU A 62 -0.68 12.61 -7.91
N ASP A 63 -0.56 12.05 -9.10
CA ASP A 63 -1.68 11.68 -9.95
C ASP A 63 -2.38 10.43 -9.41
N THR A 64 -1.63 9.48 -8.86
CA THR A 64 -2.21 8.35 -8.13
C THR A 64 -3.01 8.84 -6.91
N ALA A 65 -2.45 9.78 -6.15
CA ALA A 65 -3.14 10.39 -5.02
C ALA A 65 -4.40 11.13 -5.48
N ARG A 66 -4.31 11.97 -6.52
CA ARG A 66 -5.45 12.71 -7.09
C ARG A 66 -6.56 11.76 -7.53
N LEU A 67 -6.24 10.66 -8.20
CA LEU A 67 -7.23 9.67 -8.64
C LEU A 67 -7.96 9.01 -7.47
N LEU A 68 -7.22 8.64 -6.42
CA LEU A 68 -7.81 8.03 -5.23
C LEU A 68 -8.69 9.03 -4.46
N TYR A 69 -8.26 10.29 -4.35
CA TYR A 69 -9.04 11.36 -3.72
C TYR A 69 -10.19 11.91 -4.59
N ALA A 70 -10.14 11.72 -5.92
CA ALA A 70 -11.18 12.22 -6.83
C ALA A 70 -12.56 11.61 -6.55
N ASN A 71 -12.61 10.44 -5.89
CA ASN A 71 -13.85 9.83 -5.46
C ASN A 71 -13.80 9.46 -3.96
N PRO A 72 -14.37 10.31 -3.09
CA PRO A 72 -14.39 10.09 -1.64
C PRO A 72 -15.03 8.75 -1.21
N GLU A 73 -15.97 8.21 -2.01
CA GLU A 73 -16.60 6.93 -1.71
C GLU A 73 -15.63 5.76 -1.91
N ASN A 74 -14.70 5.86 -2.87
CA ASN A 74 -13.63 4.87 -3.03
C ASN A 74 -12.71 4.88 -1.80
N MET A 75 -12.48 6.05 -1.20
CA MET A 75 -11.62 6.17 -0.02
C MET A 75 -12.24 5.57 1.23
N LYS A 76 -13.56 5.71 1.43
CA LYS A 76 -14.28 4.99 2.49
C LYS A 76 -14.20 3.48 2.34
N GLN A 77 -14.29 2.98 1.10
CA GLN A 77 -14.14 1.55 0.81
C GLN A 77 -12.72 1.05 1.08
N VAL A 78 -11.71 1.86 0.73
CA VAL A 78 -10.30 1.57 1.06
C VAL A 78 -10.08 1.52 2.57
N ASP A 79 -10.56 2.51 3.33
CA ASP A 79 -10.44 2.52 4.79
C ASP A 79 -11.08 1.29 5.43
N ALA A 80 -12.27 0.90 4.96
CA ALA A 80 -12.96 -0.31 5.40
C ALA A 80 -12.15 -1.58 5.06
N ALA A 81 -11.60 -1.67 3.85
CA ALA A 81 -10.78 -2.80 3.42
C ALA A 81 -9.48 -2.93 4.21
N ILE A 82 -8.79 -1.82 4.47
CA ILE A 82 -7.59 -1.78 5.32
C ILE A 82 -7.95 -2.24 6.74
N THR A 83 -9.04 -1.70 7.30
CA THR A 83 -9.52 -2.09 8.63
C THR A 83 -9.78 -3.59 8.70
N MET A 84 -10.53 -4.17 7.75
CA MET A 84 -10.82 -5.61 7.69
C MET A 84 -9.54 -6.46 7.59
N ALA A 85 -8.62 -6.13 6.68
CA ALA A 85 -7.38 -6.87 6.47
C ALA A 85 -6.49 -6.93 7.74
N PHE A 86 -6.52 -5.87 8.56
CA PHE A 86 -5.75 -5.81 9.80
C PHE A 86 -6.53 -6.25 11.05
N THR A 87 -7.87 -6.27 11.03
CA THR A 87 -8.69 -6.81 12.13
C THR A 87 -8.90 -8.33 12.02
N GLU A 88 -8.99 -8.92 10.83
CA GLU A 88 -9.08 -10.37 10.66
C GLU A 88 -7.79 -11.10 11.09
N LYS A 89 -6.65 -10.39 11.17
CA LYS A 89 -5.41 -10.88 11.80
C LYS A 89 -5.44 -10.92 13.34
N ILE A 90 -6.51 -10.41 13.98
CA ILE A 90 -6.71 -10.40 15.44
C ILE A 90 -7.81 -11.40 15.85
N VAL A 91 -7.90 -12.54 15.17
CA VAL A 91 -8.62 -13.70 15.70
C VAL A 91 -7.59 -14.83 15.89
N PRO A 92 -7.39 -15.30 17.15
CA PRO A 92 -6.30 -16.21 17.53
C PRO A 92 -6.34 -17.59 16.86
#